data_AF-A0A1B7P3H8-F1
#
_entry.id   AF-A0A1B7P3H8-F1
#
_cell.length_a   1.000
_cell.length_b   1.000
_cell.length_c   1.000
_cell.angle_alpha   90.00
_cell.angle_beta   90.00
_cell.angle_gamma   90.00
#
_symmetry.space_group_name_H-M   'P 1'
#
loop_
_entity.id
_entity.type
_entity.pdbx_description
1 polymer ?
#
loop_
_entity_poly.entity_id
_entity_poly.type
_entity_poly.pdbx_seq_one_letter_code
_entity_poly.pdbx_strand_id
1 'polypeptide(L)'
;MGAPPLIAPLIALTKHMERIIYSLSNTKSTVLDDFTPTFALLIVYPSTHTTINLGNYLSPDAVHPQPIFEFHSSLAPPTGNRNRDQNPTLVVEVSRPLRPEKSYSIILTDPDAMSRRNPIWSEMCHWIVTNITSPGLINLRPQPQKIPQQQQQQQQQQQQQQGDRTLGNLKTPSHPLTPQILKSYLPPSPPPGTDYHRYVFVLLEGDATTAYNVSAPRERKHWGYGGVRRGVRDWAAEYGLGVVGASFFYAKAAE
;
A
#
# COMPACT_ATOMS: atom_id res chain seq x y z
N MET A 1 -20.31 -27.51 19.67
CA MET A 1 -18.98 -27.32 19.05
C MET A 1 -18.60 -25.87 19.25
N GLY A 2 -17.64 -25.59 20.14
CA GLY A 2 -17.22 -24.22 20.44
C GLY A 2 -16.36 -23.66 19.31
N ALA A 3 -16.57 -22.39 18.98
CA ALA A 3 -15.71 -21.68 18.04
C ALA A 3 -14.25 -21.75 18.54
N PRO A 4 -13.26 -21.98 17.65
CA PRO A 4 -11.87 -21.99 18.05
C PRO A 4 -11.46 -20.62 18.64
N PRO A 5 -10.56 -20.57 19.63
CA PRO A 5 -10.18 -19.32 20.27
C PRO A 5 -9.51 -18.36 19.26
N LEU A 6 -9.88 -17.07 19.32
CA LEU A 6 -9.33 -15.96 18.52
C LEU A 6 -7.82 -15.70 18.71
N ILE A 7 -7.15 -16.53 19.54
CA ILE A 7 -5.74 -16.43 19.90
C ILE A 7 -4.83 -16.92 18.76
N ALA A 8 -5.26 -17.90 17.95
CA ALA A 8 -4.47 -18.42 16.83
C ALA A 8 -4.16 -17.39 15.72
N PRO A 9 -5.13 -16.59 15.21
CA PRO A 9 -4.85 -15.59 14.17
C PRO A 9 -3.96 -14.44 14.66
N LEU A 10 -4.07 -14.03 15.94
CA LEU A 10 -3.26 -12.94 16.48
C LEU A 10 -1.76 -13.33 16.60
N ILE A 11 -1.46 -14.54 17.07
CA ILE A 11 -0.08 -15.04 17.15
C ILE A 11 0.55 -15.18 15.76
N ALA A 12 -0.23 -15.60 14.76
CA ALA A 12 0.23 -15.69 13.38
C ALA A 12 0.59 -14.31 12.80
N LEU A 13 -0.21 -13.28 13.10
CA LEU A 13 0.06 -11.89 12.70
C LEU A 13 1.31 -11.32 13.38
N THR A 14 1.49 -11.54 14.69
CA THR A 14 2.69 -11.05 15.40
C THR A 14 3.97 -11.70 14.87
N LYS A 15 3.99 -13.02 14.67
CA LYS A 15 5.13 -13.72 14.05
C LYS A 15 5.39 -13.28 12.61
N HIS A 16 4.34 -12.95 11.86
CA HIS A 16 4.46 -12.40 10.52
C HIS A 16 5.14 -11.03 10.53
N MET A 17 4.75 -10.15 11.47
CA MET A 17 5.35 -8.83 11.66
C MET A 17 6.83 -8.92 12.07
N GLU A 18 7.19 -9.80 12.99
CA GLU A 18 8.60 -10.04 13.37
C GLU A 18 9.44 -10.51 12.17
N ARG A 19 8.88 -11.36 11.31
CA ARG A 19 9.54 -11.80 10.07
C ARG A 19 9.70 -10.66 9.06
N ILE A 20 8.72 -9.76 8.95
CA ILE A 20 8.81 -8.53 8.14
C ILE A 20 9.98 -7.69 8.62
N ILE A 21 10.03 -7.38 9.92
CA ILE A 21 11.09 -6.59 10.53
C ILE A 21 12.46 -7.24 10.29
N TYR A 22 12.59 -8.55 10.55
CA TYR A 22 13.85 -9.27 10.36
C TYR A 22 14.30 -9.33 8.89
N SER A 23 13.41 -9.62 7.96
CA SER A 23 13.75 -9.72 6.53
C SER A 23 14.13 -8.36 5.94
N LEU A 24 13.42 -7.30 6.31
CA LEU A 24 13.68 -5.94 5.82
C LEU A 24 14.92 -5.30 6.45
N SER A 25 15.29 -5.68 7.68
CA SER A 25 16.52 -5.19 8.33
C SER A 25 17.77 -5.96 7.91
N ASN A 26 17.68 -7.27 7.65
CA ASN A 26 18.83 -8.08 7.23
C ASN A 26 19.14 -7.98 5.73
N THR A 27 18.17 -7.56 4.91
CA THR A 27 18.43 -7.17 3.53
C THR A 27 18.57 -5.66 3.51
N LYS A 28 19.77 -5.09 3.35
CA LYS A 28 19.90 -3.64 3.08
C LYS A 28 18.99 -3.30 1.90
N SER A 29 17.80 -2.78 2.20
CA SER A 29 16.76 -2.62 1.20
C SER A 29 17.20 -1.49 0.29
N THR A 30 17.17 -1.74 -1.01
CA THR A 30 17.45 -0.72 -2.02
C THR A 30 16.22 0.13 -2.31
N VAL A 31 15.08 -0.19 -1.66
CA VAL A 31 13.74 0.38 -1.91
C VAL A 31 13.22 1.15 -0.70
N LEU A 32 13.45 0.67 0.52
CA LEU A 32 12.94 1.28 1.75
C LEU A 32 14.09 1.62 2.69
N ASP A 33 14.01 2.74 3.38
CA ASP A 33 14.87 3.00 4.53
C ASP A 33 14.35 2.20 5.75
N ASP A 34 15.12 2.13 6.83
CA ASP A 34 14.70 1.43 8.03
C ASP A 34 13.41 2.04 8.59
N PHE A 35 12.40 1.20 8.84
CA PHE A 35 11.13 1.62 9.43
C PHE A 35 10.60 0.53 10.38
N THR A 36 9.72 0.92 11.30
CA THR A 36 8.99 -0.02 12.16
C THR A 36 7.61 -0.27 11.56
N PRO A 37 7.31 -1.48 11.05
CA PRO A 37 6.00 -1.79 10.50
C PRO A 37 4.91 -1.68 11.58
N THR A 38 3.86 -0.93 11.28
CA THR A 38 2.66 -0.79 12.13
C THR A 38 1.45 -1.50 11.53
N PHE A 39 1.56 -1.96 10.27
CA PHE A 39 0.56 -2.75 9.57
C PHE A 39 1.14 -4.00 8.94
N ALA A 40 0.40 -5.11 9.03
CA ALA A 40 0.64 -6.31 8.25
C ALA A 40 -0.09 -6.18 6.90
N LEU A 41 0.56 -6.63 5.82
CA LEU A 41 0.01 -6.61 4.46
C LEU A 41 -0.18 -8.04 3.95
N LEU A 42 -1.42 -8.42 3.66
CA LEU A 42 -1.78 -9.71 3.08
C LEU A 42 -2.14 -9.51 1.60
N ILE A 43 -1.50 -10.28 0.71
CA ILE A 43 -1.65 -10.15 -0.73
C ILE A 43 -1.91 -11.52 -1.34
N VAL A 44 -2.96 -11.60 -2.15
CA VAL A 44 -3.42 -12.82 -2.78
C VAL A 44 -3.69 -12.55 -4.26
N TYR A 45 -3.37 -13.52 -5.10
CA TYR A 45 -3.75 -13.61 -6.50
C TYR A 45 -4.86 -14.68 -6.60
N PRO A 46 -6.14 -14.29 -6.56
CA PRO A 46 -7.23 -15.25 -6.41
C PRO A 46 -7.33 -16.23 -7.58
N SER A 47 -7.12 -15.73 -8.80
CA SER A 47 -7.21 -16.52 -10.04
C SER A 47 -6.21 -17.67 -10.12
N THR A 48 -5.11 -17.58 -9.38
CA THR A 48 -4.03 -18.58 -9.36
C THR A 48 -3.86 -19.21 -7.98
N HIS A 49 -4.78 -18.92 -7.04
CA HIS A 49 -4.70 -19.32 -5.62
C HIS A 49 -3.33 -19.04 -4.97
N THR A 50 -2.63 -18.01 -5.46
CA THR A 50 -1.26 -17.70 -5.03
C THR A 50 -1.29 -16.67 -3.91
N THR A 51 -0.58 -16.94 -2.81
CA THR A 51 -0.43 -15.99 -1.69
C THR A 51 1.02 -15.52 -1.62
N ILE A 52 1.21 -14.22 -1.39
CA ILE A 52 2.54 -13.68 -1.12
C ILE A 52 2.92 -14.00 0.33
N ASN A 53 3.96 -14.80 0.49
CA ASN A 53 4.67 -14.94 1.76
C ASN A 53 5.97 -14.16 1.66
N LEU A 54 6.32 -13.40 2.69
CA LEU A 54 7.51 -12.54 2.67
C LEU A 54 8.77 -13.28 2.17
N GLY A 55 9.26 -12.85 1.01
CA GLY A 55 10.46 -13.38 0.36
C GLY A 55 10.30 -14.71 -0.37
N ASN A 56 9.07 -15.19 -0.62
CA ASN A 56 8.87 -16.40 -1.39
C ASN A 56 9.20 -16.21 -2.89
N TYR A 57 9.45 -17.33 -3.57
CA TYR A 57 9.72 -17.37 -5.01
C TYR A 57 8.46 -17.80 -5.75
N LEU A 58 8.06 -17.04 -6.76
CA LEU A 58 6.83 -17.25 -7.53
C LEU A 58 7.12 -17.18 -9.03
N SER A 59 6.39 -17.97 -9.82
CA SER A 59 6.46 -17.88 -11.28
C SER A 59 5.73 -16.62 -11.78
N PRO A 60 6.18 -15.98 -12.88
CA PRO A 60 5.48 -14.86 -13.49
C PRO A 60 4.00 -15.15 -13.78
N ASP A 61 3.66 -16.37 -14.21
CA ASP A 61 2.28 -16.78 -14.49
C ASP A 61 1.39 -16.76 -13.23
N ALA A 62 1.92 -17.21 -12.09
CA ALA A 62 1.19 -17.23 -10.82
C ALA A 62 0.81 -15.82 -10.35
N VAL A 63 1.57 -14.81 -10.77
CA VAL A 63 1.40 -13.40 -10.38
C VAL A 63 1.04 -12.51 -11.58
N HIS A 64 0.67 -13.08 -12.72
CA HIS A 64 0.27 -12.32 -13.89
C HIS A 64 -1.07 -11.59 -13.71
N PRO A 65 -2.11 -12.15 -13.07
CA PRO A 65 -3.34 -11.42 -12.77
C PRO A 65 -3.11 -10.28 -11.77
N GLN A 66 -4.02 -9.31 -11.71
CA GLN A 66 -3.97 -8.28 -10.65
C GLN A 66 -4.29 -8.92 -9.28
N PRO A 67 -3.51 -8.62 -8.22
CA PRO A 67 -3.80 -9.14 -6.89
C PRO A 67 -4.97 -8.40 -6.21
N ILE A 68 -5.45 -8.99 -5.12
CA ILE A 68 -6.20 -8.32 -4.07
C ILE A 68 -5.34 -8.21 -2.82
N PHE A 69 -5.68 -7.28 -1.94
CA PHE A 69 -4.94 -7.08 -0.70
C PHE A 69 -5.87 -6.72 0.46
N GLU A 70 -5.39 -7.06 1.65
CA GLU A 70 -5.90 -6.60 2.93
C GLU A 70 -4.73 -6.14 3.80
N PHE A 71 -4.99 -5.22 4.72
CA PHE A 71 -3.99 -4.80 5.68
C PHE A 71 -4.61 -4.62 7.05
N HIS A 72 -3.84 -4.92 8.09
CA HIS A 72 -4.32 -4.93 9.47
C HIS A 72 -3.35 -4.18 10.36
N SER A 73 -3.88 -3.26 11.15
CA SER A 73 -3.10 -2.55 12.17
C SER A 73 -2.60 -3.54 13.20
N SER A 74 -1.30 -3.48 13.49
CA SER A 74 -0.73 -4.16 14.65
C SER A 74 -0.99 -3.28 15.88
N LEU A 75 -1.75 -3.78 16.85
CA LEU A 75 -1.93 -3.11 18.14
C LEU A 75 -0.59 -3.15 18.91
N ALA A 76 0.28 -2.18 18.63
CA ALA A 76 1.48 -1.65 19.31
C ALA A 76 2.51 -2.60 20.01
N PRO A 77 3.80 -2.20 20.04
CA PRO A 77 4.80 -2.86 20.88
C PRO A 77 4.48 -2.63 22.38
N PRO A 78 4.78 -3.59 23.27
CA PRO A 78 4.59 -3.40 24.70
C PRO A 78 5.68 -2.46 25.25
N THR A 79 5.42 -1.16 25.31
CA THR A 79 6.21 -0.26 26.17
C THR A 79 5.65 -0.27 27.59
N GLY A 80 6.45 -0.77 28.53
CA GLY A 80 6.40 -0.38 29.94
C GLY A 80 5.64 -1.32 30.88
N ASN A 81 6.41 -1.93 31.79
CA ASN A 81 6.02 -2.59 33.05
C ASN A 81 5.24 -3.91 32.98
N ARG A 82 6.02 -5.01 32.96
CA ARG A 82 5.60 -6.31 33.49
C ARG A 82 5.33 -6.19 35.00
N ASN A 83 4.08 -5.94 35.38
CA ASN A 83 3.55 -6.53 36.60
C ASN A 83 2.76 -7.76 36.20
N ARG A 84 3.31 -8.94 36.53
CA ARG A 84 2.55 -10.18 36.61
C ARG A 84 1.44 -9.94 37.63
N ASP A 85 0.25 -10.47 37.36
CA ASP A 85 -0.88 -10.66 38.30
C ASP A 85 -2.16 -9.83 38.02
N GLN A 86 -2.32 -9.23 36.84
CA GLN A 86 -3.66 -8.84 36.39
C GLN A 86 -4.01 -9.49 35.05
N ASN A 87 -5.03 -10.34 35.10
CA ASN A 87 -5.66 -11.01 33.98
C ASN A 87 -6.12 -9.94 32.97
N PRO A 88 -5.53 -9.83 31.76
CA PRO A 88 -5.90 -8.77 30.85
C PRO A 88 -7.23 -9.17 30.20
N THR A 89 -8.33 -8.65 30.74
CA THR A 89 -9.60 -8.59 30.02
C THR A 89 -9.39 -7.62 28.86
N LEU A 90 -8.92 -8.14 27.73
CA LEU A 90 -8.87 -7.43 26.47
C LEU A 90 -10.31 -7.21 26.02
N VAL A 91 -10.90 -6.09 26.47
CA VAL A 91 -12.01 -5.47 25.78
C VAL A 91 -11.48 -5.10 24.39
N VAL A 92 -11.65 -6.01 23.43
CA VAL A 92 -11.50 -5.69 22.01
C VAL A 92 -12.69 -4.81 21.68
N GLU A 93 -12.55 -3.52 21.97
CA GLU A 93 -13.36 -2.54 21.30
C GLU A 93 -13.06 -2.67 19.80
N VAL A 94 -13.99 -3.29 19.07
CA VAL A 94 -14.11 -3.19 17.61
C VAL A 94 -14.59 -1.78 17.25
N SER A 95 -14.05 -0.77 17.93
CA SER A 95 -14.15 0.62 17.55
C SER A 95 -13.20 0.76 16.38
N ARG A 96 -13.65 0.44 15.15
CA ARG A 96 -12.96 0.88 13.93
C ARG A 96 -12.78 2.39 14.08
N PRO A 97 -11.58 2.93 14.37
CA PRO A 97 -11.40 4.32 14.08
C PRO A 97 -11.25 4.30 12.57
N LEU A 98 -12.36 4.52 11.85
CA LEU A 98 -12.27 5.41 10.71
C LEU A 98 -11.40 6.55 11.24
N ARG A 99 -10.14 6.62 10.82
CA ARG A 99 -9.35 7.83 10.99
C ARG A 99 -9.70 8.60 9.73
N PRO A 100 -10.82 9.36 9.69
CA PRO A 100 -11.21 10.12 8.49
C PRO A 100 -10.10 11.09 8.05
N GLU A 101 -9.09 11.30 8.90
CA GLU A 101 -7.89 12.09 8.66
C GLU A 101 -6.74 11.33 7.99
N LYS A 102 -6.82 10.01 7.80
CA LYS A 102 -5.72 9.21 7.23
C LYS A 102 -6.11 8.57 5.91
N SER A 103 -5.16 8.59 4.98
CA SER A 103 -5.27 7.90 3.71
C SER A 103 -4.10 6.96 3.50
N TYR A 104 -4.35 5.84 2.84
CA TYR A 104 -3.34 4.85 2.54
C TYR A 104 -3.16 4.68 1.03
N SER A 105 -1.94 4.31 0.66
CA SER A 105 -1.58 3.94 -0.72
C SER A 105 -0.85 2.60 -0.72
N ILE A 106 -1.25 1.69 -1.60
CA ILE A 106 -0.50 0.46 -1.86
C ILE A 106 0.26 0.60 -3.19
N ILE A 107 1.51 0.19 -3.16
CA ILE A 107 2.45 0.31 -4.27
C ILE A 107 3.05 -1.06 -4.54
N LEU A 108 3.30 -1.38 -5.81
CA LEU A 108 4.20 -2.46 -6.24
C LEU A 108 5.34 -1.88 -7.07
N THR A 109 6.58 -2.22 -6.73
CA THR A 109 7.77 -1.77 -7.46
C THR A 109 8.83 -2.87 -7.63
N ASP A 110 9.60 -2.78 -8.72
CA ASP A 110 10.76 -3.64 -9.00
C ASP A 110 12.05 -2.80 -8.97
N PRO A 111 12.91 -2.95 -7.94
CA PRO A 111 14.20 -2.27 -7.87
C PRO A 111 15.31 -2.91 -8.69
N ASP A 112 15.05 -4.05 -9.30
CA ASP A 112 16.03 -4.88 -9.98
C ASP A 112 15.91 -4.76 -11.51
N ALA A 113 14.94 -4.04 -12.07
CA ALA A 113 14.85 -3.82 -13.52
C ALA A 113 16.12 -3.13 -14.09
N MET A 114 16.81 -3.60 -15.14
CA MET A 114 16.62 -4.76 -16.02
C MET A 114 17.22 -6.08 -15.50
N SER A 115 18.11 -6.03 -14.52
CA SER A 115 18.56 -7.18 -13.75
C SER A 115 19.09 -6.73 -12.40
N ARG A 116 18.99 -7.57 -11.36
CA ARG A 116 19.49 -7.22 -10.02
C ARG A 116 20.98 -6.81 -10.01
N ARG A 117 21.79 -7.40 -10.89
CA ARG A 117 23.22 -7.09 -11.04
C ARG A 117 23.49 -5.79 -11.80
N ASN A 118 22.61 -5.43 -12.74
CA ASN A 118 22.71 -4.20 -13.52
C ASN A 118 21.33 -3.53 -13.66
N PRO A 119 20.86 -2.84 -12.60
CA PRO A 119 19.47 -2.39 -12.48
C PRO A 119 19.25 -1.03 -13.18
N ILE A 120 19.54 -0.97 -14.48
CA ILE A 120 19.54 0.28 -15.27
C ILE A 120 18.17 0.96 -15.39
N TRP A 121 17.07 0.26 -15.11
CA TRP A 121 15.69 0.79 -15.16
C TRP A 121 15.06 0.95 -13.77
N SER A 122 15.85 0.69 -12.72
CA SER A 122 15.40 0.75 -11.34
C SER A 122 15.09 2.18 -10.90
N GLU A 123 14.01 2.45 -10.18
CA GLU A 123 12.95 1.51 -9.80
C GLU A 123 11.84 1.50 -10.86
N MET A 124 11.26 0.34 -11.15
CA MET A 124 10.12 0.23 -12.05
C MET A 124 8.81 0.24 -11.25
N CYS A 125 7.91 1.18 -11.57
CA CYS A 125 6.58 1.27 -10.97
C CYS A 125 5.63 0.25 -11.63
N HIS A 126 5.20 -0.76 -10.87
CA HIS A 126 4.29 -1.80 -11.35
C HIS A 126 2.82 -1.48 -11.06
N TRP A 127 2.52 -0.89 -9.90
CA TRP A 127 1.13 -0.63 -9.50
C TRP A 127 1.04 0.46 -8.44
N ILE A 128 0.01 1.31 -8.51
CA ILE A 128 -0.31 2.27 -7.45
C ILE A 128 -1.82 2.36 -7.29
N VAL A 129 -2.29 2.13 -6.07
CA VAL A 129 -3.66 2.43 -5.64
C VAL A 129 -3.60 3.38 -4.45
N THR A 130 -4.36 4.46 -4.50
CA THR A 130 -4.45 5.50 -3.47
C THR A 130 -5.88 5.62 -2.95
N ASN A 131 -6.10 6.59 -2.05
CA ASN A 131 -7.42 6.97 -1.53
C ASN A 131 -8.10 5.83 -0.77
N ILE A 132 -7.30 5.00 -0.12
CA ILE A 132 -7.78 3.91 0.74
C ILE A 132 -7.99 4.50 2.15
N THR A 133 -9.20 4.39 2.69
CA THR A 133 -9.60 5.04 3.96
C THR A 133 -9.87 4.10 5.12
N SER A 134 -9.88 2.79 4.89
CA SER A 134 -10.06 1.80 5.96
C SER A 134 -9.22 0.55 5.73
N PRO A 135 -8.67 -0.04 6.81
CA PRO A 135 -8.14 -1.40 6.77
C PRO A 135 -9.26 -2.40 6.46
N GLY A 136 -9.07 -3.25 5.44
CA GLY A 136 -10.03 -4.28 5.02
C GLY A 136 -9.98 -4.57 3.52
N LEU A 137 -10.90 -5.44 3.03
CA LEU A 137 -10.98 -5.82 1.62
C LEU A 137 -11.36 -4.62 0.74
N ILE A 138 -10.49 -4.29 -0.22
CA ILE A 138 -10.68 -3.15 -1.12
C ILE A 138 -11.21 -3.61 -2.48
N ASN A 139 -12.40 -3.12 -2.87
CA ASN A 139 -12.98 -3.37 -4.19
C ASN A 139 -12.49 -2.33 -5.21
N LEU A 140 -11.60 -2.73 -6.11
CA LEU A 140 -10.94 -1.85 -7.10
C LEU A 140 -11.68 -1.72 -8.43
N ARG A 141 -13.02 -1.73 -8.43
CA ARG A 141 -13.77 -1.64 -9.71
C ARG A 141 -13.42 -0.32 -10.41
N PRO A 142 -13.00 -0.35 -11.70
CA PRO A 142 -12.75 0.87 -12.46
C PRO A 142 -14.03 1.71 -12.54
N GLN A 143 -13.97 2.97 -12.12
CA GLN A 143 -15.03 3.93 -12.41
C GLN A 143 -14.87 4.44 -13.85
N PRO A 144 -15.94 4.56 -14.64
CA PRO A 144 -15.89 5.23 -15.93
C PRO A 144 -15.35 6.64 -15.76
N GLN A 145 -14.31 7.00 -16.51
CA GLN A 145 -13.79 8.37 -16.55
C GLN A 145 -14.91 9.31 -17.02
N LYS A 146 -15.38 10.21 -16.15
CA LYS A 146 -16.32 11.26 -16.55
C LYS A 146 -15.58 12.27 -17.44
N ILE A 147 -16.15 12.54 -18.62
CA ILE A 147 -15.60 13.43 -19.65
C ILE A 147 -15.41 14.84 -19.07
N PRO A 148 -14.29 15.54 -19.33
CA PRO A 148 -13.96 16.86 -18.75
C PRO A 148 -15.04 17.93 -18.90
N GLN A 149 -15.90 17.84 -19.91
CA GLN A 149 -16.95 18.82 -20.19
C GLN A 149 -18.07 18.83 -19.14
N GLN A 150 -18.33 17.71 -18.44
CA GLN A 150 -19.36 17.69 -17.39
C GLN A 150 -18.92 18.36 -16.09
N GLN A 151 -17.60 18.47 -15.84
CA GLN A 151 -17.07 19.15 -14.65
C GLN A 151 -17.22 20.68 -14.73
N GLN A 152 -17.11 21.27 -15.92
CA GLN A 152 -17.27 22.72 -16.08
C GLN A 152 -18.72 23.18 -15.90
N GLN A 153 -19.71 22.40 -16.34
CA GLN A 153 -21.12 22.75 -16.13
C GLN A 153 -21.54 22.64 -14.66
N GLN A 154 -21.02 21.67 -13.90
CA GLN A 154 -21.31 21.56 -12.47
C GLN A 154 -20.66 22.69 -11.65
N GLN A 155 -19.47 23.18 -12.03
CA GLN A 155 -18.83 24.31 -11.36
C GLN A 155 -19.56 25.64 -11.61
N GLN A 156 -20.12 25.86 -12.81
CA GLN A 156 -20.88 27.07 -13.11
C GLN A 156 -22.24 27.12 -12.41
N GLN A 157 -22.92 25.98 -12.23
CA GLN A 157 -24.19 25.95 -11.49
C GLN A 157 -24.02 26.17 -9.98
N GLN A 158 -22.85 25.86 -9.40
CA GLN A 158 -22.59 26.06 -7.97
C GLN A 158 -22.20 27.50 -7.59
N GLN A 159 -21.72 28.32 -8.53
CA GLN A 159 -21.32 29.71 -8.25
C GLN A 159 -22.50 30.70 -8.16
N GLN A 160 -23.71 30.33 -8.60
CA GLN A 160 -24.87 31.24 -8.57
C GLN A 160 -25.71 31.21 -7.28
N GLN A 161 -25.35 30.41 -6.27
CA GLN A 161 -26.12 30.31 -5.00
C GLN A 161 -25.39 30.82 -3.75
N GLN A 162 -24.25 31.50 -3.86
CA GLN A 162 -23.54 32.06 -2.69
C GLN A 162 -23.76 33.57 -2.55
N GLY A 163 -24.92 33.93 -1.98
CA GLY A 163 -25.20 35.25 -1.43
C GLY A 163 -25.61 35.13 0.04
N ASP A 164 -24.80 35.74 0.92
CA ASP A 164 -25.05 36.12 2.31
C ASP A 164 -24.67 35.15 3.48
N ARG A 165 -23.83 35.73 4.38
CA ARG A 165 -23.60 35.51 5.82
C ARG A 165 -22.78 34.35 6.44
N THR A 166 -21.58 34.76 6.90
CA THR A 166 -20.95 34.66 8.26
C THR A 166 -20.59 33.33 8.94
N LEU A 167 -19.30 33.33 9.35
CA LEU A 167 -18.61 32.67 10.47
C LEU A 167 -18.47 31.13 10.47
N GLY A 168 -17.24 30.68 10.18
CA GLY A 168 -16.62 29.53 10.83
C GLY A 168 -17.18 28.14 10.52
N ASN A 169 -17.04 27.69 9.27
CA ASN A 169 -17.08 26.25 8.98
C ASN A 169 -15.89 25.91 8.08
N LEU A 170 -14.88 25.25 8.65
CA LEU A 170 -13.98 24.41 7.88
C LEU A 170 -14.85 23.37 7.19
N LYS A 171 -15.16 23.60 5.91
CA LYS A 171 -15.79 22.58 5.07
C LYS A 171 -14.77 21.48 4.85
N THR A 172 -14.73 20.51 5.76
CA THR A 172 -14.19 19.19 5.45
C THR A 172 -14.92 18.69 4.20
N PRO A 173 -14.20 18.36 3.10
CA PRO A 173 -14.84 17.77 1.94
C PRO A 173 -15.50 16.45 2.36
N SER A 174 -16.83 16.43 2.41
CA SER A 174 -17.64 15.28 2.84
C SER A 174 -17.77 14.18 1.77
N HIS A 175 -16.84 14.12 0.81
CA HIS A 175 -16.84 13.06 -0.20
C HIS A 175 -16.08 11.86 0.35
N PRO A 176 -16.72 10.68 0.47
CA PRO A 176 -16.01 9.46 0.82
C PRO A 176 -14.94 9.19 -0.23
N LEU A 177 -13.67 9.19 0.19
CA LEU A 177 -12.54 8.84 -0.66
C LEU A 177 -12.77 7.43 -1.21
N THR A 178 -12.85 7.34 -2.53
CA THR A 178 -12.96 6.07 -3.26
C THR A 178 -11.56 5.66 -3.69
N PRO A 179 -11.16 4.39 -3.51
CA PRO A 179 -9.88 3.90 -4.00
C PRO A 179 -9.68 4.24 -5.47
N GLN A 180 -8.49 4.78 -5.78
CA GLN A 180 -8.15 5.23 -7.12
C GLN A 180 -6.90 4.49 -7.61
N ILE A 181 -6.96 3.95 -8.83
CA ILE A 181 -5.79 3.37 -9.49
C ILE A 181 -5.04 4.48 -10.22
N LEU A 182 -3.90 4.93 -9.67
CA LEU A 182 -3.04 5.93 -10.30
C LEU A 182 -2.11 5.32 -11.35
N LYS A 183 -1.66 4.07 -11.14
CA LYS A 183 -0.97 3.27 -12.13
C LYS A 183 -1.58 1.88 -12.16
N SER A 184 -2.05 1.46 -13.34
CA SER A 184 -2.59 0.12 -13.55
C SER A 184 -1.56 -0.95 -13.25
N TYR A 185 -2.01 -2.14 -12.87
CA TYR A 185 -1.14 -3.27 -12.59
C TYR A 185 -0.38 -3.66 -13.86
N LEU A 186 0.95 -3.64 -13.79
CA LEU A 186 1.85 -4.22 -14.77
C LEU A 186 2.35 -5.54 -14.19
N PRO A 187 2.06 -6.70 -14.79
CA PRO A 187 2.53 -7.98 -14.25
C PRO A 187 4.06 -8.07 -14.24
N PRO A 188 4.64 -8.83 -13.31
CA PRO A 188 6.03 -9.25 -13.36
C PRO A 188 6.40 -9.87 -14.72
N SER A 189 7.42 -9.30 -15.35
CA SER A 189 7.96 -9.78 -16.64
C SER A 189 9.49 -9.59 -16.68
N PRO A 190 10.23 -10.20 -15.73
CA PRO A 190 11.69 -10.08 -15.69
C PRO A 190 12.29 -10.59 -17.03
N PRO A 191 13.35 -9.97 -17.56
CA PRO A 191 13.89 -10.37 -18.85
C PRO A 191 14.43 -11.82 -18.85
N PRO A 192 14.30 -12.57 -19.96
CA PRO A 192 14.89 -13.90 -20.07
C PRO A 192 16.39 -13.90 -19.80
N GLY A 193 16.89 -14.93 -19.11
CA GLY A 193 18.30 -15.08 -18.78
C GLY A 193 18.80 -14.21 -17.61
N THR A 194 17.95 -13.38 -17.00
CA THR A 194 18.30 -12.69 -15.74
C THR A 194 18.05 -13.59 -14.53
N ASP A 195 18.66 -13.23 -13.42
CA ASP A 195 18.38 -13.84 -12.11
C ASP A 195 17.08 -13.28 -11.54
N TYR A 196 16.62 -13.77 -10.38
CA TYR A 196 15.40 -13.30 -9.72
C TYR A 196 15.38 -11.78 -9.47
N HIS A 197 14.26 -11.16 -9.82
CA HIS A 197 13.90 -9.78 -9.47
C HIS A 197 13.04 -9.78 -8.21
N ARG A 198 13.19 -8.74 -7.39
CA ARG A 198 12.31 -8.46 -6.25
C ARG A 198 11.10 -7.67 -6.71
N TYR A 199 9.93 -8.08 -6.25
CA TYR A 199 8.69 -7.32 -6.40
C TYR A 199 8.22 -6.92 -5.02
N VAL A 200 8.38 -5.63 -4.72
CA VAL A 200 8.20 -5.07 -3.38
C VAL A 200 6.86 -4.36 -3.31
N PHE A 201 5.99 -4.85 -2.44
CA PHE A 201 4.79 -4.14 -2.03
C PHE A 201 5.07 -3.22 -0.85
N VAL A 202 4.57 -1.99 -0.94
CA VAL A 202 4.72 -0.96 0.10
C VAL A 202 3.35 -0.40 0.44
N LEU A 203 3.03 -0.34 1.73
CA LEU A 203 1.89 0.38 2.26
C LEU A 203 2.37 1.69 2.85
N LEU A 204 1.87 2.79 2.28
CA LEU A 204 2.15 4.15 2.71
C LEU A 204 0.93 4.75 3.43
N GLU A 205 1.17 5.59 4.43
CA GLU A 205 0.17 6.38 5.14
C GLU A 205 0.44 7.88 4.93
N GLY A 206 -0.63 8.64 4.64
CA GLY A 206 -0.65 10.10 4.59
C GLY A 206 -1.85 10.67 5.34
N ASP A 207 -1.98 11.99 5.35
CA ASP A 207 -3.17 12.64 5.87
C ASP A 207 -4.30 12.69 4.82
N ALA A 208 -5.45 13.26 5.20
CA ALA A 208 -6.59 13.40 4.29
C ALA A 208 -6.28 14.37 3.15
N THR A 209 -5.44 15.39 3.36
CA THR A 209 -5.00 16.32 2.32
C THR A 209 -4.11 15.62 1.29
N THR A 210 -3.28 14.67 1.71
CA THR A 210 -2.49 13.81 0.82
C THR A 210 -3.38 13.05 -0.17
N ALA A 211 -4.52 12.51 0.29
CA ALA A 211 -5.45 11.76 -0.56
C ALA A 211 -5.95 12.56 -1.78
N TYR A 212 -6.14 13.87 -1.62
CA TYR A 212 -6.64 14.70 -2.70
C TYR A 212 -5.54 15.23 -3.63
N ASN A 213 -4.27 15.15 -3.22
CA ASN A 213 -3.15 15.81 -3.91
C ASN A 213 -2.14 14.85 -4.57
N VAL A 214 -2.19 13.55 -4.25
CA VAL A 214 -1.29 12.56 -4.86
C VAL A 214 -1.54 12.40 -6.36
N SER A 215 -0.47 12.38 -7.14
CA SER A 215 -0.53 12.18 -8.59
C SER A 215 0.30 10.97 -9.03
N ALA A 216 -0.07 10.41 -10.18
CA ALA A 216 0.66 9.27 -10.74
C ALA A 216 2.08 9.69 -11.14
N PRO A 217 3.10 8.85 -10.93
CA PRO A 217 4.44 9.13 -11.42
C PRO A 217 4.44 9.31 -12.93
N ARG A 218 5.34 10.17 -13.44
CA ARG A 218 5.38 10.56 -14.86
C ARG A 218 5.61 9.35 -15.76
N GLU A 219 6.51 8.48 -15.34
CA GLU A 219 6.87 7.24 -16.05
C GLU A 219 6.85 6.06 -15.10
N ARG A 220 6.89 4.83 -15.64
CA ARG A 220 7.11 3.64 -14.81
C ARG A 220 8.58 3.47 -14.46
N LYS A 221 9.45 3.65 -15.45
CA LYS A 221 10.91 3.59 -15.30
C LYS A 221 11.39 4.76 -14.46
N HIS A 222 12.19 4.48 -13.42
CA HIS A 222 12.67 5.47 -12.44
C HIS A 222 11.57 6.31 -11.80
N TRP A 223 10.31 5.87 -11.91
CA TRP A 223 9.12 6.65 -11.57
C TRP A 223 9.06 8.06 -12.23
N GLY A 224 9.87 8.29 -13.27
CA GLY A 224 10.04 9.61 -13.90
C GLY A 224 10.95 10.60 -13.17
N TYR A 225 11.63 10.21 -12.08
CA TYR A 225 12.60 11.07 -11.37
C TYR A 225 13.97 11.14 -12.04
N GLY A 226 14.27 10.21 -12.94
CA GLY A 226 15.56 10.11 -13.63
C GLY A 226 16.66 9.59 -12.71
N GLY A 227 17.17 8.41 -13.03
CA GLY A 227 18.31 7.80 -12.33
C GLY A 227 17.98 6.46 -11.67
N VAL A 228 19.03 5.65 -11.52
CA VAL A 228 18.95 4.31 -10.92
C VAL A 228 18.57 4.42 -9.45
N ARG A 229 17.67 3.54 -8.99
CA ARG A 229 17.14 3.47 -7.62
C ARG A 229 16.40 4.74 -7.16
N ARG A 230 15.81 5.46 -8.13
CA ARG A 230 14.84 6.52 -7.87
C ARG A 230 13.44 5.94 -8.05
N GLY A 231 12.56 6.19 -7.10
CA GLY A 231 11.28 5.48 -7.06
C GLY A 231 10.42 5.77 -5.85
N VAL A 232 10.03 4.71 -5.12
CA VAL A 232 9.00 4.83 -4.07
C VAL A 232 9.38 5.81 -2.96
N ARG A 233 10.68 5.93 -2.63
CA ARG A 233 11.16 6.88 -1.62
C ARG A 233 10.97 8.33 -2.06
N ASP A 234 11.34 8.63 -3.30
CA ASP A 234 11.18 9.97 -3.87
C ASP A 234 9.70 10.34 -3.91
N TRP A 235 8.85 9.42 -4.38
CA TRP A 235 7.41 9.64 -4.44
C TRP A 235 6.79 9.81 -3.05
N ALA A 236 7.18 8.99 -2.08
CA ALA A 236 6.71 9.12 -0.72
C ALA A 236 7.12 10.47 -0.10
N ALA A 237 8.38 10.90 -0.31
CA ALA A 237 8.88 12.17 0.18
C ALA A 237 8.18 13.38 -0.46
N GLU A 238 7.92 13.33 -1.78
CA GLU A 238 7.20 14.38 -2.52
C GLU A 238 5.81 14.66 -1.93
N TYR A 239 5.11 13.62 -1.46
CA TYR A 239 3.75 13.73 -0.93
C TYR A 239 3.64 13.64 0.60
N GLY A 240 4.77 13.61 1.33
CA GLY A 240 4.78 13.53 2.79
C GLY A 240 4.22 12.22 3.35
N LEU A 241 4.44 11.11 2.64
CA LEU A 241 3.93 9.78 2.99
C LEU A 241 4.92 8.99 3.84
N GLY A 242 4.42 8.32 4.89
CA GLY A 242 5.20 7.43 5.74
C GLY A 242 5.02 5.96 5.38
N VAL A 243 6.09 5.17 5.43
CA VAL A 243 6.03 3.71 5.24
C VAL A 243 5.49 3.06 6.51
N VAL A 244 4.40 2.30 6.39
CA VAL A 244 3.73 1.67 7.54
C VAL A 244 3.63 0.14 7.44
N GLY A 245 3.90 -0.42 6.26
CA GLY A 245 3.96 -1.86 6.04
C GLY A 245 4.63 -2.19 4.71
N ALA A 246 5.15 -3.41 4.58
CA ALA A 246 5.71 -3.90 3.33
C ALA A 246 5.66 -5.43 3.26
N SER A 247 5.69 -5.96 2.04
CA SER A 247 5.87 -7.37 1.72
C SER A 247 6.61 -7.48 0.39
N PHE A 248 7.16 -8.64 0.06
CA PHE A 248 7.80 -8.83 -1.25
C PHE A 248 7.89 -10.31 -1.62
N PHE A 249 8.09 -10.56 -2.91
CA PHE A 249 8.40 -11.87 -3.46
C PHE A 249 9.50 -11.75 -4.53
N TYR A 250 10.03 -12.89 -4.95
CA TYR A 250 10.99 -13.02 -6.04
C TYR A 250 10.31 -13.68 -7.25
N ALA A 251 10.59 -13.18 -8.47
CA ALA A 251 10.22 -13.87 -9.71
C ALA A 251 11.35 -13.81 -10.75
N LYS A 252 11.43 -14.84 -11.59
CA LYS A 252 12.39 -15.01 -12.69
C LYS A 252 11.61 -15.44 -13.93
N ALA A 253 12.10 -15.10 -15.12
CA ALA A 253 11.53 -15.61 -16.37
C ALA A 253 11.57 -17.15 -16.37
N ALA A 254 10.60 -17.77 -17.05
CA ALA A 254 10.70 -19.18 -17.39
C ALA A 254 11.98 -19.42 -18.22
N GLU A 255 12.58 -20.60 -18.04
CA GLU A 255 13.77 -21.02 -18.80
C GLU A 255 13.43 -21.43 -20.23
#